data_AF-A0A251XHJ4-F1
#
_entry.id   AF-A0A251XHJ4-F1
#
_cell.length_a   1.000
_cell.length_b   1.000
_cell.length_c   1.000
_cell.angle_alpha   90.00
_cell.angle_beta   90.00
_cell.angle_gamma   90.00
#
_symmetry.space_group_name_H-M   'P 1'
#
loop_
_entity.id
_entity.type
_entity.pdbx_description
1 polymer ?
#
loop_
_entity_poly.entity_id
_entity_poly.type
_entity_poly.pdbx_seq_one_letter_code
_entity_poly.pdbx_strand_id
1 'polypeptide(L)'
;MSDPALIADGYAAADIRAAEAPLLAAGAQLMRVAAAGLARACRALAPDGPVLVLVGAGNNGGDALLAAAELAREGREVGVIRTAGRIHEAGAAQAVAAGVPITSADELDDATLADIARSSALVVDGILGIGTTDSPALRGEGRRVVAALLPVVTAEGGPAVIACDIPSGVGCDDGAVPDPAVLPADVTVTFGAGKAGLMQGPGRALAAAWSWSTSVSTSRGDAAGARRALTTRPGGRLSPIAPTSPHAHPAEESKQAIRPVEGDDNMHGHARKHRTTGGGAA
;
A
#
# COMPACT_ATOMS: atom_id res chain seq x y z
N MET A 1 24.21 22.82 1.20
CA MET A 1 22.84 22.83 0.67
C MET A 1 22.43 21.38 0.56
N SER A 2 21.60 20.92 1.49
CA SER A 2 21.14 19.53 1.57
C SER A 2 20.24 19.22 0.37
N ASP A 3 20.46 18.08 -0.27
CA ASP A 3 19.61 17.58 -1.35
C ASP A 3 18.16 17.43 -0.84
N PRO A 4 17.16 18.14 -1.39
CA PRO A 4 15.79 18.08 -0.88
C PRO A 4 15.05 16.79 -1.24
N ALA A 5 15.66 15.86 -1.98
CA ALA A 5 14.95 14.73 -2.59
C ALA A 5 14.94 13.42 -1.79
N LEU A 6 15.48 13.36 -0.57
CA LEU A 6 15.40 12.18 0.29
C LEU A 6 15.47 12.60 1.75
N ILE A 7 14.35 12.59 2.46
CA ILE A 7 14.37 12.56 3.92
C ILE A 7 14.49 11.08 4.32
N ALA A 8 15.70 10.58 4.10
CA ALA A 8 16.28 9.27 4.39
C ALA A 8 15.64 7.98 3.86
N ASP A 9 14.32 7.75 3.79
CA ASP A 9 13.77 6.44 3.30
C ASP A 9 12.31 6.47 2.76
N GLY A 10 11.74 7.64 2.41
CA GLY A 10 10.41 7.74 1.81
C GLY A 10 10.16 9.11 1.15
N TYR A 11 8.97 9.29 0.56
CA TYR A 11 8.58 10.49 -0.19
C TYR A 11 7.52 11.29 0.56
N ALA A 12 7.56 12.62 0.41
CA ALA A 12 6.53 13.49 0.95
C ALA A 12 5.26 13.45 0.10
N ALA A 13 4.11 13.77 0.70
CA ALA A 13 2.82 13.82 0.01
C ALA A 13 2.87 14.71 -1.24
N ALA A 14 3.54 15.86 -1.14
CA ALA A 14 3.66 16.81 -2.23
C ALA A 14 4.40 16.21 -3.45
N ASP A 15 5.46 15.45 -3.22
CA ASP A 15 6.25 14.82 -4.29
C ASP A 15 5.47 13.71 -4.98
N ILE A 16 4.75 12.89 -4.21
CA ILE A 16 3.88 11.83 -4.75
C ILE A 16 2.79 12.46 -5.63
N ARG A 17 2.09 13.48 -5.13
CA ARG A 17 1.06 14.19 -5.91
C ARG A 17 1.63 14.82 -7.18
N ALA A 18 2.81 15.41 -7.11
CA ALA A 18 3.48 16.00 -8.27
C ALA A 18 3.83 14.93 -9.32
N ALA A 19 4.24 13.73 -8.89
CA ALA A 19 4.52 12.61 -9.79
C ALA A 19 3.24 12.00 -10.40
N GLU A 20 2.13 11.97 -9.67
CA GLU A 20 0.85 11.43 -10.15
C GLU A 20 0.09 12.37 -11.08
N ALA A 21 0.21 13.68 -10.87
CA ALA A 21 -0.51 14.71 -11.64
C ALA A 21 -0.43 14.53 -13.19
N PRO A 22 0.74 14.32 -13.82
CA PRO A 22 0.80 14.10 -15.27
C PRO A 22 0.13 12.79 -15.72
N LEU A 23 0.15 11.74 -14.89
CA LEU A 23 -0.50 10.46 -15.19
C LEU A 23 -2.03 10.61 -15.15
N LEU A 24 -2.54 11.32 -14.14
CA LEU A 24 -3.96 11.63 -14.02
C LEU A 24 -4.43 12.51 -15.19
N ALA A 25 -3.64 13.51 -15.59
CA ALA A 25 -3.92 14.34 -16.76
C ALA A 25 -3.95 13.53 -18.07
N ALA A 26 -3.18 12.45 -18.15
CA ALA A 26 -3.18 11.49 -19.25
C ALA A 26 -4.30 10.43 -19.15
N GLY A 27 -5.17 10.49 -18.13
CA GLY A 27 -6.30 9.58 -17.95
C GLY A 27 -5.95 8.23 -17.30
N ALA A 28 -4.80 8.14 -16.61
CA ALA A 28 -4.42 6.91 -15.90
C ALA A 28 -5.45 6.53 -14.82
N GLN A 29 -5.78 5.24 -14.74
CA GLN A 29 -6.74 4.70 -13.77
C GLN A 29 -6.06 4.30 -12.45
N LEU A 30 -5.31 5.23 -11.84
CA LEU A 30 -4.51 4.97 -10.64
C LEU A 30 -5.33 4.36 -9.48
N MET A 31 -6.54 4.87 -9.26
CA MET A 31 -7.46 4.39 -8.22
C MET A 31 -7.85 2.91 -8.42
N ARG A 32 -8.06 2.46 -9.67
CA ARG A 32 -8.40 1.05 -9.93
C ARG A 32 -7.21 0.14 -9.65
N VAL A 33 -6.01 0.60 -9.94
CA VAL A 33 -4.77 -0.11 -9.65
C VAL A 33 -4.53 -0.21 -8.15
N ALA A 34 -4.74 0.88 -7.42
CA ALA A 34 -4.66 0.92 -5.97
C ALA A 34 -5.67 -0.04 -5.34
N ALA A 35 -6.94 0.05 -5.74
CA ALA A 35 -8.02 -0.82 -5.29
C ALA A 35 -7.74 -2.32 -5.52
N ALA A 36 -7.25 -2.70 -6.71
CA ALA A 36 -6.89 -4.10 -7.00
C ALA A 36 -5.72 -4.58 -6.13
N GLY A 37 -4.75 -3.69 -5.87
CA GLY A 37 -3.66 -3.94 -4.91
C GLY A 37 -4.17 -4.19 -3.50
N LEU A 38 -5.08 -3.35 -3.03
CA LEU A 38 -5.71 -3.46 -1.72
C LEU A 38 -6.54 -4.74 -1.58
N ALA A 39 -7.39 -5.06 -2.57
CA ALA A 39 -8.19 -6.28 -2.58
C ALA A 39 -7.30 -7.54 -2.54
N ARG A 40 -6.18 -7.54 -3.27
CA ARG A 40 -5.19 -8.62 -3.21
C ARG A 40 -4.57 -8.77 -1.83
N ALA A 41 -4.23 -7.67 -1.16
CA ALA A 41 -3.72 -7.73 0.22
C ALA A 41 -4.78 -8.26 1.19
N CYS A 42 -6.04 -7.83 1.04
CA CYS A 42 -7.16 -8.34 1.84
C CYS A 42 -7.30 -9.86 1.72
N ARG A 43 -7.21 -10.41 0.50
CA ARG A 43 -7.24 -11.86 0.25
C ARG A 43 -6.05 -12.59 0.87
N ALA A 44 -4.87 -11.99 0.85
CA ALA A 44 -3.65 -12.60 1.38
C ALA A 44 -3.64 -12.64 2.91
N LEU A 45 -4.12 -11.58 3.56
CA LEU A 45 -4.10 -11.46 5.03
C LEU A 45 -5.26 -12.21 5.69
N ALA A 46 -6.46 -12.09 5.11
CA ALA A 46 -7.66 -12.77 5.59
C ALA A 46 -8.34 -13.44 4.37
N PRO A 47 -8.04 -14.72 4.09
CA PRO A 47 -8.58 -15.41 2.92
C PRO A 47 -10.10 -15.63 3.00
N ASP A 48 -10.62 -15.76 4.22
CA ASP A 48 -12.02 -16.06 4.50
C ASP A 48 -12.63 -15.05 5.49
N GLY A 49 -13.94 -15.15 5.69
CA GLY A 49 -14.71 -14.39 6.68
C GLY A 49 -15.06 -12.95 6.28
N PRO A 50 -15.91 -12.28 7.09
CA PRO A 50 -16.45 -10.96 6.75
C PRO A 50 -15.40 -9.85 6.77
N VAL A 51 -15.56 -8.86 5.89
CA VAL A 51 -14.70 -7.67 5.81
C VAL A 51 -15.49 -6.43 6.18
N LEU A 52 -15.01 -5.71 7.18
CA LEU A 52 -15.46 -4.37 7.50
C LEU A 52 -14.56 -3.35 6.81
N VAL A 53 -15.13 -2.41 6.06
CA VAL A 53 -14.39 -1.34 5.38
C VAL A 53 -14.83 0.02 5.92
N LEU A 54 -13.89 0.75 6.50
CA LEU A 54 -14.11 2.10 7.02
C LEU A 54 -13.75 3.11 5.94
N VAL A 55 -14.69 3.98 5.55
CA VAL A 55 -14.48 4.88 4.39
C VAL A 55 -14.69 6.34 4.77
N GLY A 56 -13.69 7.16 4.43
CA GLY A 56 -13.79 8.61 4.51
C GLY A 56 -14.33 9.23 3.21
N ALA A 57 -14.28 10.56 3.13
CA ALA A 57 -14.85 11.31 2.02
C ALA A 57 -13.94 11.40 0.77
N GLY A 58 -12.65 11.08 0.90
CA GLY A 58 -11.63 11.33 -0.13
C GLY A 58 -11.30 10.13 -1.00
N ASN A 59 -10.20 10.25 -1.75
CA ASN A 59 -9.71 9.20 -2.66
C ASN A 59 -9.36 7.90 -1.92
N ASN A 60 -8.85 7.98 -0.68
CA ASN A 60 -8.56 6.77 0.11
C ASN A 60 -9.83 5.94 0.36
N GLY A 61 -10.96 6.62 0.63
CA GLY A 61 -12.25 5.97 0.72
C GLY A 61 -12.70 5.41 -0.63
N GLY A 62 -12.38 6.08 -1.74
CA GLY A 62 -12.60 5.58 -3.10
C GLY A 62 -11.86 4.29 -3.40
N ASP A 63 -10.57 4.21 -3.07
CA ASP A 63 -9.75 3.00 -3.21
C ASP A 63 -10.33 1.83 -2.41
N ALA A 64 -10.68 2.09 -1.15
CA ALA A 64 -11.30 1.11 -0.25
C ALA A 64 -12.68 0.64 -0.74
N LEU A 65 -13.52 1.53 -1.27
CA LEU A 65 -14.83 1.19 -1.84
C LEU A 65 -14.72 0.33 -3.10
N LEU A 66 -13.75 0.62 -3.98
CA LEU A 66 -13.51 -0.19 -5.16
C LEU A 66 -12.97 -1.58 -4.78
N ALA A 67 -12.09 -1.66 -3.79
CA ALA A 67 -11.62 -2.93 -3.25
C ALA A 67 -12.76 -3.73 -2.61
N ALA A 68 -13.64 -3.08 -1.84
CA ALA A 68 -14.85 -3.67 -1.28
C ALA A 68 -15.75 -4.27 -2.38
N ALA A 69 -15.94 -3.51 -3.47
CA ALA A 69 -16.74 -3.96 -4.61
C ALA A 69 -16.11 -5.16 -5.35
N GLU A 70 -14.77 -5.24 -5.42
CA GLU A 70 -14.07 -6.39 -5.99
C GLU A 70 -14.27 -7.65 -5.12
N LEU A 71 -14.02 -7.54 -3.82
CA LEU A 71 -14.19 -8.63 -2.86
C LEU A 71 -15.64 -9.15 -2.83
N ALA A 72 -16.62 -8.25 -2.85
CA ALA A 72 -18.04 -8.64 -2.85
C ALA A 72 -18.46 -9.37 -4.14
N ARG A 73 -17.94 -8.96 -5.31
CA ARG A 73 -18.18 -9.67 -6.57
C ARG A 73 -17.60 -11.08 -6.59
N GLU A 74 -16.61 -11.33 -5.75
CA GLU A 74 -16.02 -12.66 -5.54
C GLU A 74 -16.79 -13.51 -4.53
N GLY A 75 -17.91 -13.00 -3.99
CA GLY A 75 -18.78 -13.70 -3.05
C GLY A 75 -18.37 -13.51 -1.58
N ARG A 76 -17.44 -12.60 -1.29
CA ARG A 76 -17.07 -12.29 0.09
C ARG A 76 -18.14 -11.44 0.77
N GLU A 77 -18.41 -11.70 2.04
CA GLU A 77 -19.25 -10.83 2.86
C GLU A 77 -18.47 -9.55 3.19
N VAL A 78 -18.98 -8.41 2.74
CA VAL A 78 -18.34 -7.10 2.93
C VAL A 78 -19.37 -6.10 3.42
N GLY A 79 -19.05 -5.36 4.48
CA GLY A 79 -19.84 -4.23 4.96
C GLY A 79 -19.00 -2.95 4.99
N VAL A 80 -19.62 -1.81 4.68
CA VAL A 80 -18.97 -0.51 4.69
C VAL A 80 -19.57 0.40 5.76
N ILE A 81 -18.71 1.06 6.52
CA ILE A 81 -19.10 2.16 7.42
C ILE A 81 -18.53 3.47 6.89
N ARG A 82 -19.42 4.39 6.54
CA ARG A 82 -19.08 5.75 6.12
C ARG A 82 -18.84 6.63 7.34
N THR A 83 -17.65 7.20 7.47
CA THR A 83 -17.20 7.96 8.65
C THR A 83 -17.20 9.48 8.47
N ALA A 84 -17.79 9.97 7.37
CA ALA A 84 -17.92 11.39 7.06
C ALA A 84 -19.28 11.67 6.40
N GLY A 85 -19.73 12.93 6.43
CA GLY A 85 -20.98 13.35 5.77
C GLY A 85 -20.94 13.27 4.22
N ARG A 86 -19.79 12.97 3.63
CA ARG A 86 -19.59 12.74 2.20
C ARG A 86 -18.89 11.40 1.97
N ILE A 87 -19.04 10.87 0.77
CA ILE A 87 -18.42 9.62 0.33
C ILE A 87 -17.93 9.79 -1.12
N HIS A 88 -16.92 9.03 -1.51
CA HIS A 88 -16.46 9.01 -2.90
C HIS A 88 -17.53 8.37 -3.82
N GLU A 89 -18.30 9.19 -4.53
CA GLU A 89 -19.52 8.79 -5.24
C GLU A 89 -19.31 7.65 -6.25
N ALA A 90 -18.30 7.76 -7.10
CA ALA A 90 -18.03 6.73 -8.10
C ALA A 90 -17.64 5.39 -7.46
N GLY A 91 -16.92 5.42 -6.34
CA GLY A 91 -16.55 4.21 -5.58
C GLY A 91 -17.78 3.60 -4.90
N ALA A 92 -18.60 4.44 -4.26
CA ALA A 92 -19.83 4.03 -3.60
C ALA A 92 -20.81 3.38 -4.60
N ALA A 93 -20.97 3.97 -5.79
CA ALA A 93 -21.81 3.40 -6.85
C ALA A 93 -21.35 1.98 -7.25
N GLN A 94 -20.04 1.75 -7.33
CA GLN A 94 -19.50 0.42 -7.64
C GLN A 94 -19.71 -0.59 -6.50
N ALA A 95 -19.54 -0.17 -5.25
CA ALA A 95 -19.79 -1.00 -4.07
C ALA A 95 -21.26 -1.39 -3.97
N VAL A 96 -22.18 -0.43 -4.12
CA VAL A 96 -23.63 -0.67 -4.12
C VAL A 96 -24.03 -1.60 -5.27
N ALA A 97 -23.49 -1.39 -6.47
CA ALA A 97 -23.75 -2.28 -7.61
C ALA A 97 -23.21 -3.71 -7.40
N ALA A 98 -22.22 -3.88 -6.53
CA ALA A 98 -21.69 -5.19 -6.11
C ALA A 98 -22.47 -5.80 -4.93
N GLY A 99 -23.51 -5.13 -4.42
CA GLY A 99 -24.33 -5.61 -3.29
C GLY A 99 -23.75 -5.30 -1.91
N VAL A 100 -22.77 -4.39 -1.80
CA VAL A 100 -22.16 -4.02 -0.52
C VAL A 100 -23.07 -3.05 0.25
N PRO A 101 -23.55 -3.39 1.46
CA PRO A 101 -24.26 -2.44 2.31
C PRO A 101 -23.31 -1.33 2.79
N ILE A 102 -23.79 -0.09 2.72
CA ILE A 102 -23.08 1.10 3.21
C ILE A 102 -23.94 1.73 4.31
N THR A 103 -23.45 1.73 5.54
CA THR A 103 -24.12 2.32 6.69
C THR A 103 -23.38 3.58 7.13
N SER A 104 -24.12 4.62 7.51
CA SER A 104 -23.52 5.83 8.06
C SER A 104 -23.13 5.61 9.52
N ALA A 105 -21.94 6.07 9.93
CA ALA A 105 -21.47 5.85 11.29
C ALA A 105 -22.41 6.44 12.36
N ASP A 106 -23.02 7.60 12.09
CA ASP A 106 -23.97 8.29 12.97
C ASP A 106 -25.28 7.53 13.20
N GLU A 107 -25.56 6.48 12.42
CA GLU A 107 -26.68 5.55 12.64
C GLU A 107 -26.34 4.43 13.65
N LEU A 108 -25.07 4.32 14.06
CA LEU A 108 -24.56 3.24 14.89
C LEU A 108 -23.99 3.78 16.21
N ASP A 109 -24.39 3.16 17.32
CA ASP A 109 -23.74 3.40 18.60
C ASP A 109 -22.39 2.66 18.71
N ASP A 110 -21.59 3.05 19.70
CA ASP A 110 -20.24 2.52 19.87
C ASP A 110 -20.22 1.00 20.16
N ALA A 111 -21.28 0.48 20.80
CA ALA A 111 -21.41 -0.96 21.07
C ALA A 111 -21.64 -1.75 19.76
N THR A 112 -22.54 -1.26 18.90
CA THR A 112 -22.82 -1.85 17.59
C THR A 112 -21.59 -1.80 16.69
N LEU A 113 -20.85 -0.69 16.68
CA LEU A 113 -19.58 -0.58 15.97
C LEU A 113 -18.57 -1.64 16.43
N ALA A 114 -18.43 -1.82 17.74
CA ALA A 114 -17.55 -2.83 18.32
C ALA A 114 -18.00 -4.27 17.99
N ASP A 115 -19.30 -4.53 17.97
CA ASP A 115 -19.87 -5.85 17.62
C ASP A 115 -19.64 -6.20 16.15
N ILE A 116 -19.86 -5.25 15.23
CA ILE A 116 -19.57 -5.43 13.81
C ILE A 116 -18.09 -5.76 13.62
N ALA A 117 -17.19 -5.00 14.25
CA ALA A 117 -15.75 -5.26 14.16
C ALA A 117 -15.37 -6.63 14.72
N ARG A 118 -15.97 -7.05 15.85
CA ARG A 118 -15.72 -8.37 16.45
C ARG A 118 -16.21 -9.53 15.59
N SER A 119 -17.27 -9.31 14.81
CA SER A 119 -17.79 -10.30 13.86
C SER A 119 -17.02 -10.35 12.53
N SER A 120 -16.10 -9.40 12.31
CA SER A 120 -15.31 -9.34 11.09
C SER A 120 -14.04 -10.18 11.22
N ALA A 121 -13.56 -10.72 10.10
CA ALA A 121 -12.22 -11.32 10.02
C ALA A 121 -11.15 -10.27 9.67
N LEU A 122 -11.56 -9.18 9.01
CA LEU A 122 -10.68 -8.12 8.53
C LEU A 122 -11.36 -6.75 8.65
N VAL A 123 -10.60 -5.76 9.11
CA VAL A 123 -10.95 -4.33 9.06
C VAL A 123 -10.03 -3.62 8.07
N VAL A 124 -10.60 -2.88 7.12
CA VAL A 124 -9.86 -2.04 6.18
C VAL A 124 -10.07 -0.57 6.56
N ASP A 125 -8.98 0.11 6.89
CA ASP A 125 -8.95 1.55 7.14
C ASP A 125 -8.71 2.31 5.84
N GLY A 126 -9.78 2.87 5.27
CA GLY A 126 -9.77 3.78 4.13
C GLY A 126 -10.28 5.18 4.50
N ILE A 127 -10.07 5.66 5.73
CA ILE A 127 -10.64 6.93 6.19
C ILE A 127 -9.86 8.12 5.63
N LEU A 128 -8.57 8.24 5.95
CA LEU A 128 -7.67 9.33 5.55
C LEU A 128 -6.44 8.76 4.84
N GLY A 129 -5.98 9.43 3.79
CA GLY A 129 -4.72 9.11 3.09
C GLY A 129 -3.81 10.33 3.03
N ILE A 130 -2.94 10.44 2.01
CA ILE A 130 -2.02 11.59 1.84
C ILE A 130 -2.70 12.96 1.64
N GLY A 131 -4.04 13.03 1.57
CA GLY A 131 -4.86 14.22 1.33
C GLY A 131 -4.86 15.27 2.45
N THR A 132 -4.44 14.92 3.67
CA THR A 132 -4.57 15.77 4.86
C THR A 132 -3.37 16.71 5.00
N THR A 133 -3.56 18.00 4.72
CA THR A 133 -2.42 18.93 4.60
C THR A 133 -2.01 19.65 5.88
N ASP A 134 -2.85 19.72 6.92
CA ASP A 134 -2.52 20.56 8.10
C ASP A 134 -2.55 19.81 9.45
N SER A 135 -3.26 18.68 9.53
CA SER A 135 -3.30 17.84 10.73
C SER A 135 -3.74 16.42 10.38
N PRO A 136 -2.94 15.40 10.71
CA PRO A 136 -3.30 14.02 10.42
C PRO A 136 -4.35 13.45 11.38
N ALA A 137 -4.66 14.14 12.49
CA ALA A 137 -5.62 13.67 13.50
C ALA A 137 -7.01 13.39 12.91
N LEU A 138 -7.56 12.22 13.21
CA LEU A 138 -8.97 11.93 12.97
C LEU A 138 -9.86 12.87 13.80
N ARG A 139 -11.03 13.23 13.25
CA ARG A 139 -12.02 14.10 13.89
C ARG A 139 -13.44 13.56 13.71
N GLY A 140 -14.37 14.02 14.55
CA GLY A 140 -15.79 13.67 14.45
C GLY A 140 -16.03 12.16 14.42
N GLU A 141 -16.91 11.73 13.53
CA GLU A 141 -17.30 10.32 13.37
C GLU A 141 -16.12 9.39 13.06
N GLY A 142 -15.18 9.80 12.21
CA GLY A 142 -13.98 8.99 11.93
C GLY A 142 -13.16 8.70 13.18
N ARG A 143 -12.99 9.68 14.06
CA ARG A 143 -12.31 9.49 15.34
C ARG A 143 -13.12 8.60 16.28
N ARG A 144 -14.44 8.80 16.37
CA ARG A 144 -15.34 8.01 17.22
C ARG A 144 -15.32 6.53 16.83
N VAL A 145 -15.48 6.25 15.54
CA VAL A 145 -15.45 4.87 14.99
C VAL A 145 -14.13 4.21 15.31
N VAL A 146 -12.99 4.86 15.06
CA VAL A 146 -11.69 4.29 15.39
C VAL A 146 -11.53 4.03 16.88
N ALA A 147 -11.97 4.97 17.74
CA ALA A 147 -11.93 4.78 19.19
C ALA A 147 -12.79 3.61 19.68
N ALA A 148 -13.98 3.39 19.09
CA ALA A 148 -14.86 2.27 19.42
C ALA A 148 -14.26 0.92 18.98
N LEU A 149 -13.57 0.90 17.84
CA LEU A 149 -12.94 -0.30 17.28
C LEU A 149 -11.62 -0.66 17.96
N LEU A 150 -10.89 0.31 18.47
CA LEU A 150 -9.52 0.12 18.97
C LEU A 150 -9.40 -1.02 20.00
N PRO A 151 -10.24 -1.12 21.06
CA PRO A 151 -10.16 -2.22 22.02
C PRO A 151 -10.43 -3.59 21.40
N VAL A 152 -11.23 -3.65 20.33
CA VAL A 152 -11.60 -4.89 19.63
C VAL A 152 -10.46 -5.37 18.76
N VAL A 153 -9.87 -4.49 17.95
CA VAL A 153 -8.79 -4.89 17.03
C VAL A 153 -7.48 -5.21 17.77
N THR A 154 -7.25 -4.62 18.94
CA THR A 154 -6.04 -4.90 19.74
C THR A 154 -6.19 -6.10 20.68
N ALA A 155 -7.39 -6.67 20.81
CA ALA A 155 -7.62 -7.82 21.66
C ALA A 155 -6.98 -9.08 21.05
N GLU A 156 -6.61 -10.04 21.90
CA GLU A 156 -6.18 -11.35 21.44
C GLU A 156 -7.32 -12.01 20.64
N GLY A 157 -7.01 -12.43 19.41
CA GLY A 157 -8.01 -12.97 18.48
C GLY A 157 -8.94 -11.93 17.84
N GLY A 158 -8.62 -10.64 17.96
CA GLY A 158 -9.29 -9.57 17.20
C GLY A 158 -9.11 -9.72 15.68
N PRO A 159 -9.91 -8.99 14.88
CA PRO A 159 -9.77 -8.99 13.43
C PRO A 159 -8.41 -8.44 13.00
N ALA A 160 -7.91 -8.91 11.86
CA ALA A 160 -6.75 -8.30 11.24
C ALA A 160 -7.10 -6.89 10.74
N VAL A 161 -6.11 -6.00 10.66
CA VAL A 161 -6.27 -4.62 10.19
C VAL A 161 -5.37 -4.33 8.99
N ILE A 162 -5.96 -3.83 7.91
CA ILE A 162 -5.23 -3.27 6.77
C ILE A 162 -5.45 -1.76 6.71
N ALA A 163 -4.35 -1.00 6.65
CA ALA A 163 -4.42 0.40 6.28
C ALA A 163 -4.30 0.58 4.77
N CYS A 164 -5.26 1.31 4.18
CA CYS A 164 -5.20 1.77 2.82
C CYS A 164 -4.32 3.02 2.76
N ASP A 165 -3.23 2.95 2.01
CA ASP A 165 -2.23 3.98 1.81
C ASP A 165 -1.38 4.27 3.07
N ILE A 166 -1.99 4.77 4.13
CA ILE A 166 -1.36 5.08 5.42
C ILE A 166 -2.42 4.91 6.53
N PRO A 167 -2.06 4.44 7.75
CA PRO A 167 -3.04 4.38 8.83
C PRO A 167 -3.63 5.77 9.11
N SER A 168 -4.95 5.86 9.12
CA SER A 168 -5.67 7.11 9.34
C SER A 168 -5.35 7.66 10.72
N GLY A 169 -4.90 8.92 10.79
CA GLY A 169 -4.39 9.51 12.02
C GLY A 169 -2.87 9.69 12.03
N VAL A 170 -2.14 9.07 11.10
CA VAL A 170 -0.68 9.19 10.98
C VAL A 170 -0.29 10.27 9.97
N GLY A 171 0.69 11.10 10.34
CA GLY A 171 1.31 12.10 9.48
C GLY A 171 2.03 11.47 8.30
N CYS A 172 1.63 11.83 7.07
CA CYS A 172 2.21 11.31 5.83
C CYS A 172 3.72 11.58 5.70
N ASP A 173 4.17 12.76 6.14
CA ASP A 173 5.55 13.19 5.89
C ASP A 173 6.47 12.92 7.08
N ASP A 174 5.97 13.07 8.31
CA ASP A 174 6.76 13.02 9.55
C ASP A 174 6.44 11.81 10.45
N GLY A 175 5.38 11.06 10.15
CA GLY A 175 4.91 9.95 10.96
C GLY A 175 4.32 10.38 12.29
N ALA A 176 3.96 11.66 12.46
CA ALA A 176 3.37 12.16 13.69
C ALA A 176 2.02 11.50 13.98
N VAL A 177 1.74 11.26 15.27
CA VAL A 177 0.48 10.69 15.75
C VAL A 177 -0.08 11.63 16.82
N PRO A 178 -0.82 12.68 16.42
CA PRO A 178 -1.29 13.72 17.34
C PRO A 178 -2.49 13.29 18.22
N ASP A 179 -3.15 12.19 17.90
CA ASP A 179 -4.26 11.62 18.67
C ASP A 179 -4.09 10.08 18.75
N PRO A 180 -4.39 9.44 19.89
CA PRO A 180 -4.22 7.99 20.04
C PRO A 180 -5.26 7.15 19.28
N ALA A 181 -6.33 7.75 18.75
CA ALA A 181 -7.32 7.05 17.94
C ALA A 181 -6.74 6.76 16.54
N VAL A 182 -5.89 5.75 16.46
CA VAL A 182 -5.31 5.19 15.24
C VAL A 182 -5.38 3.68 15.33
N LEU A 183 -5.95 3.02 14.31
CA LEU A 183 -5.95 1.56 14.25
C LEU A 183 -4.52 1.08 13.92
N PRO A 184 -3.88 0.24 14.76
CA PRO A 184 -2.62 -0.38 14.39
C PRO A 184 -2.89 -1.36 13.25
N ALA A 185 -2.24 -1.15 12.11
CA ALA A 185 -2.36 -2.01 10.95
C ALA A 185 -1.37 -3.17 11.01
N ASP A 186 -1.85 -4.39 10.76
CA ASP A 186 -0.99 -5.57 10.53
C ASP A 186 -0.26 -5.45 9.18
N VAL A 187 -0.94 -4.84 8.19
CA VAL A 187 -0.38 -4.56 6.87
C VAL A 187 -0.82 -3.17 6.42
N THR A 188 0.13 -2.35 5.96
CA THR A 188 -0.19 -1.12 5.22
C THR A 188 0.06 -1.34 3.72
N VAL A 189 -0.95 -1.06 2.89
CA VAL A 189 -0.83 -1.14 1.44
C VAL A 189 -0.61 0.27 0.88
N THR A 190 0.61 0.56 0.45
CA THR A 190 1.00 1.88 -0.06
C THR A 190 0.99 1.92 -1.59
N PHE A 191 0.55 3.04 -2.16
CA PHE A 191 0.49 3.24 -3.61
C PHE A 191 1.42 4.38 -4.05
N GLY A 192 1.86 4.33 -5.31
CA GLY A 192 2.71 5.35 -5.92
C GLY A 192 4.14 5.34 -5.38
N ALA A 193 4.31 5.72 -4.11
CA ALA A 193 5.57 5.73 -3.39
C ALA A 193 5.40 5.39 -1.89
N GLY A 194 6.47 4.99 -1.22
CA GLY A 194 6.46 4.78 0.24
C GLY A 194 6.48 6.14 0.90
N LYS A 195 5.49 6.44 1.74
CA LYS A 195 5.41 7.73 2.43
C LYS A 195 6.50 7.83 3.50
N ALA A 196 7.14 8.99 3.61
CA ALA A 196 8.19 9.22 4.60
C ALA A 196 7.71 8.90 6.02
N GLY A 197 6.50 9.31 6.38
CA GLY A 197 5.90 9.10 7.70
C GLY A 197 5.54 7.66 8.04
N LEU A 198 5.57 6.74 7.06
CA LEU A 198 5.54 5.33 7.37
C LEU A 198 6.91 4.89 7.93
N MET A 199 8.04 5.47 7.48
CA MET A 199 9.40 5.02 7.80
C MET A 199 9.94 5.64 9.09
N GLN A 200 9.27 6.68 9.59
CA GLN A 200 9.77 7.49 10.69
C GLN A 200 8.65 7.87 11.66
N GLY A 201 9.05 8.51 12.76
CA GLY A 201 8.11 8.95 13.79
C GLY A 201 7.39 7.81 14.52
N PRO A 202 6.46 8.14 15.43
CA PRO A 202 5.66 7.15 16.16
C PRO A 202 4.75 6.32 15.25
N GLY A 203 4.30 6.88 14.13
CA GLY A 203 3.40 6.23 13.17
C GLY A 203 3.96 4.95 12.55
N ARG A 204 5.29 4.82 12.45
CA ARG A 204 5.96 3.61 11.98
C ARG A 204 5.52 2.35 12.73
N ALA A 205 5.32 2.44 14.04
CA ALA A 205 4.90 1.31 14.85
C ALA A 205 3.45 0.88 14.61
N LEU A 206 2.63 1.79 14.05
CA LEU A 206 1.21 1.58 13.75
C LEU A 206 0.96 1.10 12.32
N ALA A 207 1.99 1.08 11.48
CA ALA A 207 1.92 0.78 10.07
C ALA A 207 2.67 -0.51 9.72
N ALA A 208 2.51 -1.61 10.48
CA ALA A 208 3.36 -2.80 10.31
C ALA A 208 3.38 -3.33 8.86
N ALA A 209 4.42 -4.14 8.55
CA ALA A 209 4.79 -4.75 7.26
C ALA A 209 4.15 -4.13 5.99
N TRP A 210 4.93 -3.41 5.19
CA TRP A 210 4.37 -2.70 4.05
C TRP A 210 4.35 -3.59 2.82
N SER A 211 3.19 -3.64 2.16
CA SER A 211 3.08 -4.21 0.83
C SER A 211 3.03 -3.08 -0.19
N TRP A 212 3.96 -3.13 -1.14
CA TRP A 212 4.01 -2.21 -2.26
C TRP A 212 3.19 -2.77 -3.42
N SER A 213 2.22 -2.00 -3.92
CA SER A 213 1.45 -2.38 -5.11
C SER A 213 1.74 -1.45 -6.29
N THR A 214 2.88 -1.61 -6.97
CA THR A 214 2.99 -1.18 -8.38
C THR A 214 2.49 -2.28 -9.29
N SER A 215 1.26 -2.17 -9.77
CA SER A 215 0.92 -2.79 -11.04
C SER A 215 -0.22 -2.04 -11.72
N VAL A 216 0.11 -0.97 -12.47
CA VAL A 216 -0.66 -0.70 -13.68
C VAL A 216 -0.39 -1.91 -14.58
N SER A 217 -1.30 -2.88 -14.60
CA SER A 217 -1.14 -4.13 -15.33
C SER A 217 -0.89 -3.86 -16.81
N THR A 218 0.26 -4.33 -17.32
CA THR A 218 0.40 -4.75 -18.72
C THR A 218 0.80 -6.22 -18.75
N SER A 219 -0.17 -7.06 -19.11
CA SER A 219 -0.08 -8.48 -19.52
C SER A 219 0.34 -9.56 -18.49
N ARG A 220 -0.43 -10.66 -18.56
CA ARG A 220 -0.38 -11.97 -17.89
C ARG A 220 1.00 -12.45 -17.40
N GLY A 221 1.03 -13.02 -16.18
CA GLY A 221 2.06 -14.00 -15.81
C GLY A 221 2.32 -14.18 -14.32
N ASP A 222 1.81 -15.29 -13.79
CA ASP A 222 2.34 -16.11 -12.69
C ASP A 222 2.17 -15.70 -11.22
N ALA A 223 1.19 -16.36 -10.60
CA ALA A 223 0.96 -16.46 -9.17
C ALA A 223 1.87 -17.54 -8.56
N ALA A 224 3.16 -17.24 -8.37
CA ALA A 224 4.09 -18.11 -7.62
C ALA A 224 5.16 -17.36 -6.79
N GLY A 225 5.11 -16.02 -6.71
CA GLY A 225 6.12 -15.20 -6.04
C GLY A 225 5.74 -14.58 -4.68
N ALA A 226 4.53 -14.84 -4.17
CA ALA A 226 3.93 -14.08 -3.08
C ALA A 226 4.57 -14.23 -1.67
N ARG A 227 5.64 -15.03 -1.51
CA ARG A 227 6.33 -15.21 -0.22
C ARG A 227 7.77 -14.67 -0.15
N ARG A 228 8.25 -13.94 -1.18
CA ARG A 228 9.61 -13.36 -1.20
C ARG A 228 9.69 -11.85 -1.49
N ALA A 229 8.56 -11.15 -1.53
CA ALA A 229 8.49 -9.73 -1.92
C ALA A 229 8.11 -8.76 -0.78
N LEU A 230 8.19 -9.19 0.49
CA LEU A 230 7.76 -8.39 1.64
C LEU A 230 8.87 -7.55 2.30
N THR A 231 10.07 -7.51 1.74
CA THR A 231 11.16 -6.65 2.24
C THR A 231 12.11 -6.24 1.10
N THR A 232 11.78 -5.21 0.33
CA THR A 232 12.80 -4.51 -0.47
C THR A 232 12.96 -3.09 0.05
N ARG A 233 14.11 -2.86 0.71
CA ARG A 233 14.61 -1.53 1.13
C ARG A 233 14.63 -0.57 -0.07
N PRO A 234 14.24 0.71 0.08
CA PRO A 234 14.38 1.68 -0.98
C PRO A 234 15.85 2.07 -1.13
N GLY A 235 16.41 1.87 -2.32
CA GLY A 235 17.73 2.36 -2.71
C GLY A 235 17.73 2.86 -4.15
N GLY A 236 16.59 3.31 -4.67
CA GLY A 236 16.43 3.71 -6.07
C GLY A 236 15.66 5.01 -6.21
N ARG A 237 16.19 5.91 -7.07
CA ARG A 237 15.53 7.16 -7.50
C ARG A 237 14.15 6.86 -8.08
N LEU A 238 13.17 7.74 -7.80
CA LEU A 238 12.00 7.89 -8.68
C LEU A 238 12.50 8.20 -10.09
N SER A 239 12.34 7.24 -11.00
CA SER A 239 12.46 7.52 -12.43
C SER A 239 11.08 7.90 -12.95
N PRO A 240 10.96 8.93 -13.80
CA PRO A 240 9.68 9.25 -14.43
C PRO A 240 9.23 8.05 -15.25
N ILE A 241 8.06 7.50 -14.92
CA ILE A 241 7.41 6.48 -15.73
C ILE A 241 6.97 7.19 -17.01
N ALA A 242 7.67 6.93 -18.10
CA ALA A 242 7.31 7.48 -19.40
C ALA A 242 5.92 6.95 -19.82
N PRO A 243 4.99 7.81 -20.25
CA PRO A 243 3.74 7.35 -20.85
C PRO A 243 4.05 6.73 -22.21
N THR A 244 3.82 5.42 -22.37
CA THR A 244 3.85 4.79 -23.69
C THR A 244 2.48 4.98 -24.34
N SER A 245 2.42 5.90 -25.31
CA SER A 245 1.23 6.11 -26.16
C SER A 245 0.83 4.82 -26.88
N PRO A 246 -0.47 4.47 -26.95
CA PRO A 246 -0.92 3.27 -27.63
C PRO A 246 -1.24 3.58 -29.10
N HIS A 247 -0.26 3.94 -29.93
CA HIS A 247 -0.43 3.90 -31.40
C HIS A 247 0.93 3.87 -32.12
N ALA A 248 1.40 2.67 -32.47
CA ALA A 248 2.23 2.43 -33.65
C ALA A 248 2.03 0.97 -34.10
N HIS A 249 1.52 0.81 -35.32
CA HIS A 249 1.36 -0.48 -36.00
C HIS A 249 2.73 -1.11 -36.36
N PRO A 250 2.80 -2.43 -36.61
CA PRO A 250 4.04 -3.18 -36.73
C PRO A 250 4.66 -3.01 -38.13
N ALA A 251 5.96 -2.74 -38.19
CA ALA A 251 6.76 -2.98 -39.38
C ALA A 251 8.23 -3.27 -39.02
N GLU A 252 8.64 -4.48 -39.41
CA GLU A 252 9.95 -4.96 -39.87
C GLU A 252 11.23 -4.84 -39.02
N GLU A 253 11.74 -6.04 -38.73
CA GLU A 253 13.14 -6.50 -38.76
C GLU A 253 14.27 -5.47 -38.82
N SER A 254 15.16 -5.53 -37.83
CA SER A 254 16.61 -5.46 -38.06
C SER A 254 17.37 -6.11 -36.92
N LYS A 255 18.10 -7.16 -37.28
CA LYS A 255 19.04 -7.93 -36.48
C LYS A 255 20.15 -7.02 -35.93
N GLN A 256 20.47 -7.12 -34.64
CA GLN A 256 21.87 -7.16 -34.19
C GLN A 256 21.98 -7.71 -32.77
N ALA A 257 22.54 -8.91 -32.69
CA ALA A 257 23.02 -9.51 -31.46
C ALA A 257 24.30 -8.80 -31.01
N ILE A 258 24.39 -8.44 -29.74
CA ILE A 258 25.65 -8.06 -29.10
C ILE A 258 25.90 -9.08 -27.97
N ARG A 259 26.94 -9.88 -28.17
CA ARG A 259 27.51 -10.80 -27.18
C ARG A 259 28.40 -10.03 -26.21
N PRO A 260 28.55 -10.46 -24.94
CA PRO A 260 29.55 -9.91 -24.05
C PRO A 260 30.97 -10.30 -24.52
N VAL A 261 31.88 -9.34 -24.47
CA VAL A 261 33.31 -9.52 -24.75
C VAL A 261 33.99 -9.99 -23.47
N GLU A 262 34.55 -11.20 -23.51
CA GLU A 262 35.53 -11.71 -22.55
C GLU A 262 36.87 -10.97 -22.78
N GLY A 263 37.46 -10.45 -21.71
CA GLY A 263 38.81 -9.89 -21.74
C GLY A 263 39.82 -10.97 -21.40
N ASP A 264 40.54 -11.43 -22.40
CA ASP A 264 41.65 -12.38 -22.27
C ASP A 264 42.88 -11.78 -21.59
N ASP A 265 43.54 -12.65 -20.85
CA ASP A 265 44.85 -12.55 -20.23
C ASP A 265 45.95 -12.04 -21.19
N ASN A 266 46.97 -11.37 -20.63
CA ASN A 266 48.33 -11.72 -21.00
C ASN A 266 49.37 -11.57 -19.88
N MET A 267 49.82 -12.75 -19.47
CA MET A 267 51.06 -13.18 -18.84
C MET A 267 52.33 -12.34 -19.07
N HIS A 268 53.20 -12.31 -18.05
CA HIS A 268 54.66 -12.58 -18.00
C HIS A 268 55.03 -12.54 -16.50
N GLY A 269 55.73 -13.44 -15.80
CA GLY A 269 56.55 -14.61 -16.10
C GLY A 269 57.66 -14.70 -15.02
N HIS A 270 57.88 -15.89 -14.45
CA HIS A 270 59.03 -16.33 -13.59
C HIS A 270 59.01 -15.91 -12.09
N ALA A 271 59.41 -16.72 -11.09
CA ALA A 271 60.12 -17.99 -11.05
C ALA A 271 59.79 -18.80 -9.78
N ARG A 272 60.02 -20.12 -9.88
CA ARG A 272 59.92 -21.16 -8.84
C ARG A 272 60.73 -20.86 -7.57
N LYS A 273 60.28 -21.37 -6.41
CA LYS A 273 61.09 -22.25 -5.53
C LYS A 273 60.24 -23.05 -4.52
N HIS A 274 60.49 -24.36 -4.60
CA HIS A 274 60.26 -25.50 -3.72
C HIS A 274 59.98 -25.35 -2.21
N ARG A 275 59.37 -26.45 -1.71
CA ARG A 275 59.50 -27.15 -0.40
C ARG A 275 58.71 -26.55 0.78
N THR A 276 58.17 -27.28 1.76
CA THR A 276 57.76 -28.68 2.03
C THR A 276 57.15 -28.63 3.45
N THR A 277 56.17 -29.50 3.72
CA THR A 277 55.89 -30.22 4.99
C THR A 277 55.60 -29.50 6.31
N GLY A 278 54.60 -30.04 7.03
CA GLY A 278 54.46 -30.03 8.49
C GLY A 278 53.51 -28.94 9.00
N GLY A 279 52.45 -29.19 9.75
CA GLY A 279 52.15 -30.29 10.66
C GLY A 279 51.86 -29.71 12.05
N GLY A 280 50.76 -30.14 12.67
CA GLY A 280 50.63 -30.21 14.14
C GLY A 280 50.08 -28.99 14.88
N ALA A 281 48.87 -29.18 15.42
CA ALA A 281 48.42 -28.89 16.80
C ALA A 281 48.98 -27.67 17.55
N ALA A 282 48.09 -26.79 18.02
CA ALA A 282 47.40 -26.88 19.31
C ALA A 282 46.28 -25.83 19.37
#